data_AF-A0A5Q4DXA9-F1
#
_entry.id   AF-A0A5Q4DXA9-F1
#
_cell.length_a   1.000
_cell.length_b   1.000
_cell.length_c   1.000
_cell.angle_alpha   90.00
_cell.angle_beta   90.00
_cell.angle_gamma   90.00
#
_symmetry.space_group_name_H-M   'P 1'
#
loop_
_entity.id
_entity.type
_entity.pdbx_description
1 polymer ?
#
loop_
_entity_poly.entity_id
_entity_poly.type
_entity_poly.pdbx_seq_one_letter_code
_entity_poly.pdbx_strand_id
1 'polypeptide(L)'
;IAPRAHMLSSDGKFSWEEVECLGACANAPMAQIGKDYYEDLTGESFAKILDDMAAGKVPTPGPQNGRFASEPLGGVTSLHDYSGEPMNGSVALADAHGDTLKRIDGTEVPLITPWVAKASKPTKPKPVDSATAKKNEPKPAAKKPVDTTGVSKQADTDKPIAKPEAVAKGADLVETAPEMLKTARGTPDDLKKIKGVGPKLEGVLNELGVWHYWQIAGWSAAEIEWVDARLKFKGRIARDGWVEQASNLAADGEADKSQRS
;
A
#
# COMPACT_ATOMS: atom_id res chain seq x y z
N ILE A 1 1.63 9.98 12.13
CA ILE A 1 2.28 9.52 10.87
C ILE A 1 2.19 10.63 9.81
N ALA A 2 2.92 10.54 8.67
CA ALA A 2 2.89 11.54 7.62
C ALA A 2 1.54 11.59 6.87
N PRO A 3 1.11 12.74 6.32
CA PRO A 3 -0.19 12.88 5.65
C PRO A 3 -0.26 12.26 4.25
N ARG A 4 0.87 11.85 3.66
CA ARG A 4 0.96 11.28 2.32
C ARG A 4 1.85 10.04 2.32
N ALA A 5 1.52 9.06 1.48
CA ALA A 5 2.35 7.87 1.27
C ALA A 5 3.77 8.26 0.83
N HIS A 6 4.76 7.45 1.24
CA HIS A 6 6.20 7.62 1.06
C HIS A 6 6.79 8.93 1.62
N MET A 7 5.98 9.77 2.27
CA MET A 7 6.47 10.96 2.96
C MET A 7 6.95 10.56 4.35
N LEU A 8 8.12 11.08 4.73
CA LEU A 8 8.64 10.91 6.07
C LEU A 8 7.83 11.77 7.07
N SER A 9 7.52 11.21 8.23
CA SER A 9 6.89 11.92 9.34
C SER A 9 7.80 13.05 9.86
N SER A 10 7.21 14.03 10.55
CA SER A 10 7.94 15.20 11.05
C SER A 10 9.07 14.86 12.01
N ASP A 11 8.97 13.74 12.71
CA ASP A 11 10.00 13.22 13.62
C ASP A 11 11.03 12.32 12.92
N GLY A 12 10.90 12.11 11.62
CA GLY A 12 11.84 11.33 10.82
C GLY A 12 11.72 9.81 10.99
N LYS A 13 10.73 9.30 11.74
CA LYS A 13 10.68 7.88 12.16
C LYS A 13 9.85 6.98 11.27
N PHE A 14 8.81 7.51 10.64
CA PHE A 14 7.84 6.70 9.92
C PHE A 14 7.60 7.23 8.52
N SER A 15 7.48 6.31 7.57
CA SER A 15 6.81 6.51 6.30
C SER A 15 5.82 5.37 6.11
N TRP A 16 4.81 5.56 5.27
CA TRP A 16 3.82 4.53 5.00
C TRP A 16 3.54 4.45 3.52
N GLU A 17 3.05 3.30 3.10
CA GLU A 17 2.50 3.06 1.78
C GLU A 17 1.34 2.07 1.91
N GLU A 18 0.38 2.18 1.01
CA GLU A 18 -0.63 1.16 0.79
C GLU A 18 -0.04 0.09 -0.12
N VAL A 19 -0.28 -1.17 0.21
CA VAL A 19 0.20 -2.31 -0.56
C VAL A 19 -0.96 -3.26 -0.84
N GLU A 20 -0.79 -4.06 -1.88
CA GLU A 20 -1.69 -5.16 -2.20
C GLU A 20 -1.63 -6.26 -1.12
N CYS A 21 -2.37 -7.33 -1.34
CA CYS A 21 -2.42 -8.49 -0.45
C CYS A 21 -1.03 -8.98 -0.01
N LEU A 22 -0.80 -8.96 1.31
CA LEU A 22 0.39 -9.50 1.97
C LEU A 22 0.24 -10.96 2.42
N GLY A 23 -0.87 -11.62 2.08
CA GLY A 23 -1.06 -13.06 2.35
C GLY A 23 -1.45 -13.42 3.79
N ALA A 24 -1.81 -12.45 4.63
CA ALA A 24 -2.28 -12.67 6.01
C ALA A 24 -3.82 -12.57 6.14
N CYS A 25 -4.55 -13.10 5.15
CA CYS A 25 -5.99 -12.88 5.00
C CYS A 25 -6.84 -13.39 6.19
N ALA A 26 -6.41 -14.47 6.85
CA ALA A 26 -7.10 -15.04 8.01
C ALA A 26 -6.97 -14.21 9.30
N ASN A 27 -6.08 -13.22 9.28
CA ASN A 27 -5.74 -12.35 10.39
C ASN A 27 -5.90 -10.87 10.00
N ALA A 28 -6.72 -10.56 8.99
CA ALA A 28 -7.04 -9.19 8.65
C ALA A 28 -7.87 -8.51 9.77
N PRO A 29 -7.78 -7.18 9.95
CA PRO A 29 -6.86 -6.24 9.28
C PRO A 29 -5.40 -6.39 9.75
N MET A 30 -4.44 -6.08 8.89
CA MET A 30 -3.01 -6.27 9.20
C MET A 30 -2.13 -5.19 8.56
N ALA A 31 -0.93 -5.02 9.10
CA ALA A 31 0.11 -4.16 8.55
C ALA A 31 1.48 -4.85 8.64
N GLN A 32 2.31 -4.69 7.62
CA GLN A 32 3.72 -5.06 7.70
C GLN A 32 4.54 -3.83 8.09
N ILE A 33 5.33 -3.95 9.16
CA ILE A 33 6.25 -2.90 9.59
C ILE A 33 7.66 -3.50 9.56
N GLY A 34 8.51 -2.98 8.68
CA GLY A 34 9.80 -3.60 8.41
C GLY A 34 9.63 -4.99 7.81
N LYS A 35 10.07 -6.02 8.51
CA LYS A 35 9.96 -7.42 8.08
C LYS A 35 8.89 -8.22 8.84
N ASP A 36 8.16 -7.56 9.75
CA ASP A 36 7.24 -8.20 10.69
C ASP A 36 5.79 -7.91 10.37
N TYR A 37 4.95 -8.91 10.62
CA TYR A 37 3.50 -8.84 10.44
C TYR A 37 2.85 -8.49 11.78
N TYR A 38 1.97 -7.50 11.76
CA TYR A 38 1.11 -7.13 12.88
C TYR A 38 -0.33 -7.28 12.42
N GLU A 39 -1.07 -8.15 13.10
CA GLU A 39 -2.31 -8.72 12.56
C GLU A 39 -3.47 -8.57 13.55
N ASP A 40 -4.70 -8.86 13.09
CA ASP A 40 -5.94 -8.70 13.84
C ASP A 40 -6.07 -7.27 14.43
N LEU A 41 -5.67 -6.26 13.64
CA LEU A 41 -5.53 -4.87 14.06
C LEU A 41 -6.87 -4.13 14.16
N THR A 42 -6.94 -3.28 15.18
CA THR A 42 -7.93 -2.21 15.34
C THR A 42 -7.23 -0.86 15.21
N GLY A 43 -7.99 0.22 14.99
CA GLY A 43 -7.39 1.57 14.97
C GLY A 43 -6.62 1.91 16.26
N GLU A 44 -7.10 1.44 17.41
CA GLU A 44 -6.47 1.66 18.71
C GLU A 44 -5.18 0.84 18.89
N SER A 45 -5.21 -0.46 18.55
CA SER A 45 -4.02 -1.32 18.66
C SER A 45 -2.94 -0.92 17.67
N PHE A 46 -3.31 -0.53 16.45
CA PHE A 46 -2.37 -0.01 15.47
C PHE A 46 -1.71 1.29 15.93
N ALA A 47 -2.50 2.25 16.44
CA ALA A 47 -1.95 3.49 16.99
C ALA A 47 -0.98 3.21 18.15
N LYS A 48 -1.35 2.29 19.05
CA LYS A 48 -0.49 1.88 20.17
C LYS A 48 0.84 1.28 19.69
N ILE A 49 0.83 0.44 18.67
CA ILE A 49 2.06 -0.15 18.09
C ILE A 49 2.98 0.96 17.57
N LEU A 50 2.44 1.94 16.85
CA LEU A 50 3.22 3.07 16.34
C LEU A 50 3.81 3.91 17.48
N ASP A 51 3.04 4.20 18.52
CA ASP A 51 3.51 4.94 19.70
C ASP A 51 4.60 4.18 20.46
N ASP A 52 4.44 2.86 20.63
CA ASP A 52 5.44 2.02 21.28
C ASP A 52 6.74 1.98 20.49
N MET A 53 6.68 1.82 19.16
CA MET A 53 7.87 1.89 18.30
C MET A 53 8.51 3.28 18.33
N ALA A 54 7.72 4.35 18.33
CA ALA A 54 8.21 5.72 18.42
C ALA A 54 8.96 5.97 19.74
N ALA A 55 8.53 5.30 20.82
CA ALA A 55 9.17 5.30 22.13
C ALA A 55 10.38 4.34 22.24
N GLY A 56 10.73 3.63 21.16
CA GLY A 56 11.84 2.67 21.13
C GLY A 56 11.52 1.33 21.79
N LYS A 57 10.25 1.04 22.06
CA LYS A 57 9.82 -0.31 22.48
C LYS A 57 9.68 -1.19 21.25
N VAL A 58 9.73 -2.50 21.45
CA VAL A 58 9.65 -3.52 20.41
C VAL A 58 8.31 -4.25 20.57
N PRO A 59 7.24 -3.88 19.85
CA PRO A 59 5.98 -4.61 19.92
C PRO A 59 6.14 -6.01 19.33
N THR A 60 5.54 -6.99 19.99
CA THR A 60 5.55 -8.39 19.56
C THR A 60 4.78 -8.56 18.24
N PRO A 61 5.41 -9.11 17.18
CA PRO A 61 4.73 -9.43 15.93
C PRO A 61 3.66 -10.51 16.08
N GLY A 62 2.68 -10.50 15.17
CA GLY A 62 1.58 -11.45 15.10
C GLY A 62 0.20 -10.84 15.45
N PRO A 63 -0.79 -11.69 15.75
CA PRO A 63 -2.13 -11.27 16.14
C PRO A 63 -2.15 -10.41 17.41
N GLN A 64 -2.89 -9.30 17.38
CA GLN A 64 -2.99 -8.39 18.54
C GLN A 64 -4.21 -8.64 19.44
N ASN A 65 -5.03 -9.65 19.12
CA ASN A 65 -6.26 -10.00 19.84
C ASN A 65 -6.10 -11.19 20.81
N GLY A 66 -4.86 -11.65 21.04
CA GLY A 66 -4.56 -12.75 21.95
C GLY A 66 -4.54 -14.15 21.30
N ARG A 67 -4.81 -14.24 19.99
CA ARG A 67 -4.51 -15.44 19.22
C ARG A 67 -3.00 -15.67 19.13
N PHE A 68 -2.62 -16.93 18.98
CA PHE A 68 -1.25 -17.37 18.77
C PHE A 68 -0.80 -17.16 17.32
N ALA A 69 -1.63 -17.57 16.36
CA ALA A 69 -1.38 -17.44 14.94
C ALA A 69 -2.72 -17.31 14.20
N SER A 70 -3.13 -18.32 13.43
CA SER A 70 -4.32 -18.29 12.60
C SER A 70 -5.47 -19.18 13.12
N GLU A 71 -5.42 -19.65 14.37
CA GLU A 71 -6.49 -20.47 14.96
C GLU A 71 -7.76 -19.66 15.21
N PRO A 72 -8.98 -20.26 15.22
CA PRO A 72 -10.20 -19.50 15.49
C PRO A 72 -10.16 -18.82 16.86
N LEU A 73 -10.65 -17.57 16.94
CA LEU A 73 -10.68 -16.80 18.20
C LEU A 73 -11.47 -17.52 19.32
N GLY A 74 -12.45 -18.35 18.96
CA GLY A 74 -13.22 -19.17 19.90
C GLY A 74 -12.49 -20.42 20.42
N GLY A 75 -11.22 -20.62 20.05
CA GLY A 75 -10.42 -21.78 20.39
C GLY A 75 -10.17 -22.71 19.22
N VAL A 76 -9.20 -23.62 19.41
CA VAL A 76 -8.79 -24.60 18.40
C VAL A 76 -9.93 -25.58 18.10
N THR A 77 -10.25 -25.75 16.82
CA THR A 77 -11.27 -26.69 16.32
C THR A 77 -10.68 -27.91 15.62
N SER A 78 -9.35 -27.95 15.51
CA SER A 78 -8.57 -29.01 14.89
C SER A 78 -7.20 -29.11 15.56
N LEU A 79 -6.46 -30.21 15.31
CA LEU A 79 -5.13 -30.48 15.87
C LEU A 79 -5.09 -30.46 17.41
N HIS A 80 -6.04 -31.15 18.06
CA HIS A 80 -6.17 -31.18 19.52
C HIS A 80 -5.06 -31.95 20.26
N ASP A 81 -4.31 -32.81 19.55
CA ASP A 81 -3.36 -33.74 20.17
C ASP A 81 -2.01 -33.10 20.53
N TYR A 82 -1.82 -31.80 20.24
CA TYR A 82 -0.58 -31.07 20.48
C TYR A 82 -0.83 -29.82 21.32
N SER A 83 -0.06 -29.67 22.39
CA SER A 83 0.08 -28.38 23.08
C SER A 83 1.13 -27.54 22.36
N GLY A 84 0.74 -26.34 21.93
CA GLY A 84 1.63 -25.41 21.25
C GLY A 84 2.74 -24.85 22.14
N GLU A 85 3.75 -24.28 21.50
CA GLU A 85 4.74 -23.42 22.14
C GLU A 85 4.09 -22.11 22.63
N PRO A 86 4.72 -21.34 23.54
CA PRO A 86 4.17 -20.06 24.01
C PRO A 86 4.15 -18.97 22.94
N MET A 87 5.03 -19.02 21.94
CA MET A 87 5.05 -18.12 20.78
C MET A 87 5.45 -18.87 19.52
N ASN A 88 5.10 -18.33 18.34
CA ASN A 88 5.68 -18.76 17.08
C ASN A 88 7.22 -18.63 17.17
N GLY A 89 7.97 -19.62 16.70
CA GLY A 89 9.44 -19.62 16.77
C GLY A 89 10.10 -18.37 16.18
N SER A 90 9.57 -17.79 15.09
CA SER A 90 10.12 -16.54 14.55
C SER A 90 9.85 -15.34 15.45
N VAL A 91 8.67 -15.29 16.05
CA VAL A 91 8.25 -14.23 16.99
C VAL A 91 9.04 -14.34 18.29
N ALA A 92 9.21 -15.55 18.83
CA ALA A 92 9.99 -15.83 20.03
C ALA A 92 11.45 -15.35 19.87
N LEU A 93 12.06 -15.61 18.72
CA LEU A 93 13.41 -15.13 18.40
C LEU A 93 13.45 -13.60 18.25
N ALA A 94 12.48 -13.01 17.54
CA ALA A 94 12.41 -11.57 17.35
C ALA A 94 12.23 -10.83 18.69
N ASP A 95 11.40 -11.35 19.59
CA ASP A 95 11.16 -10.81 20.93
C ASP A 95 12.42 -10.93 21.81
N ALA A 96 13.00 -12.13 21.90
CA ALA A 96 14.20 -12.40 22.71
C ALA A 96 15.41 -11.52 22.30
N HIS A 97 15.53 -11.20 21.01
CA HIS A 97 16.63 -10.38 20.49
C HIS A 97 16.27 -8.90 20.34
N GLY A 98 15.00 -8.51 20.55
CA GLY A 98 14.48 -7.18 20.25
C GLY A 98 14.74 -6.79 18.79
N ASP A 99 14.64 -7.76 17.88
CA ASP A 99 15.21 -7.66 16.54
C ASP A 99 14.29 -6.92 15.56
N THR A 100 12.99 -6.81 15.83
CA THR A 100 12.02 -6.20 14.88
C THR A 100 12.44 -4.78 14.46
N LEU A 101 12.71 -3.89 15.43
CA LEU A 101 13.22 -2.55 15.17
C LEU A 101 14.67 -2.54 14.68
N LYS A 102 15.51 -3.48 15.15
CA LYS A 102 16.92 -3.54 14.75
C LYS A 102 17.10 -3.90 13.27
N ARG A 103 16.20 -4.70 12.72
CA ARG A 103 16.15 -4.99 11.28
C ARG A 103 15.72 -3.80 10.44
N ILE A 104 15.03 -2.83 11.05
CA ILE A 104 14.61 -1.57 10.40
C ILE A 104 15.74 -0.55 10.44
N ASP A 105 16.42 -0.38 11.58
CA ASP A 105 17.48 0.62 11.76
C ASP A 105 18.89 0.13 11.36
N GLY A 106 19.03 -1.15 11.00
CA GLY A 106 20.28 -1.76 10.56
C GLY A 106 21.21 -2.17 11.70
N THR A 107 20.73 -2.22 12.95
CA THR A 107 21.47 -2.71 14.12
C THR A 107 21.19 -4.19 14.43
N GLU A 108 20.61 -4.92 13.48
CA GLU A 108 20.30 -6.36 13.57
C GLU A 108 21.53 -7.21 13.90
N VAL A 109 21.28 -8.37 14.53
CA VAL A 109 22.35 -9.34 14.81
C VAL A 109 22.90 -9.86 13.48
N PRO A 110 24.23 -9.76 13.23
CA PRO A 110 24.79 -10.18 11.95
C PRO A 110 24.62 -11.67 11.72
N LEU A 111 24.28 -12.05 10.49
CA LEU A 111 24.20 -13.45 10.05
C LEU A 111 25.59 -14.10 10.08
N ILE A 112 25.87 -14.88 11.12
CA ILE A 112 27.14 -15.59 11.33
C ILE A 112 27.19 -16.97 10.68
N THR A 113 26.61 -17.11 9.49
CA THR A 113 26.52 -18.42 8.85
C THR A 113 27.87 -18.85 8.25
N PRO A 114 28.17 -20.16 8.21
CA PRO A 114 29.49 -20.64 7.77
C PRO A 114 29.85 -20.25 6.33
N TRP A 115 28.85 -20.00 5.48
CA TRP A 115 29.05 -19.57 4.09
C TRP A 115 29.33 -18.06 3.97
N VAL A 116 28.85 -17.24 4.91
CA VAL A 116 29.18 -15.80 4.97
C VAL A 116 30.63 -15.61 5.41
N ALA A 117 31.14 -16.44 6.34
CA ALA A 117 32.54 -16.39 6.77
C ALA A 117 33.56 -16.71 5.65
N LYS A 118 33.14 -17.40 4.58
CA LYS A 118 33.98 -17.63 3.38
C LYS A 118 34.01 -16.44 2.43
N ALA A 119 33.02 -15.55 2.51
CA ALA A 119 32.91 -14.32 1.73
C ALA A 119 33.27 -13.12 2.62
N SER A 120 34.56 -12.82 2.72
CA SER A 120 35.15 -11.65 3.43
C SER A 120 35.02 -11.62 4.97
N LYS A 121 36.14 -11.33 5.64
CA LYS A 121 36.20 -11.20 7.11
C LYS A 121 35.33 -10.02 7.58
N PRO A 122 34.35 -10.22 8.48
CA PRO A 122 33.57 -9.12 9.02
C PRO A 122 34.43 -8.30 9.99
N THR A 123 34.67 -7.02 9.68
CA THR A 123 35.14 -6.03 10.66
C THR A 123 34.04 -5.83 11.69
N LYS A 124 34.32 -6.14 12.97
CA LYS A 124 33.42 -5.85 14.10
C LYS A 124 32.96 -4.39 14.06
N PRO A 125 31.64 -4.10 14.08
CA PRO A 125 31.17 -2.76 14.38
C PRO A 125 31.58 -2.40 15.80
N LYS A 126 32.21 -1.23 15.97
CA LYS A 126 32.58 -0.71 17.29
C LYS A 126 31.29 -0.23 17.99
N PRO A 127 31.10 -0.47 19.30
CA PRO A 127 29.93 0.04 20.03
C PRO A 127 29.87 1.57 19.89
N VAL A 128 28.72 2.09 19.48
CA VAL A 128 28.48 3.52 19.43
C VAL A 128 28.03 3.97 20.83
N ASP A 129 28.92 4.63 21.56
CA ASP A 129 28.56 5.28 22.82
C ASP A 129 27.54 6.40 22.55
N SER A 130 26.47 6.44 23.33
CA SER A 130 25.29 7.34 23.20
C SER A 130 25.63 8.84 23.22
N ALA A 131 26.87 9.22 23.50
CA ALA A 131 27.36 10.60 23.39
C ALA A 131 27.72 11.02 21.95
N THR A 132 27.85 10.08 21.01
CA THR A 132 28.20 10.37 19.59
C THR A 132 27.01 10.37 18.63
N ALA A 133 25.82 10.02 19.10
CA ALA A 133 24.58 10.04 18.30
C ALA A 133 24.21 11.42 17.74
N LYS A 134 24.76 12.52 18.28
CA LYS A 134 24.53 13.87 17.75
C LYS A 134 25.40 14.26 16.54
N LYS A 135 26.36 13.42 16.12
CA LYS A 135 27.31 13.78 15.03
C LYS A 135 27.02 13.09 13.69
N ASN A 136 26.15 12.09 13.68
CA ASN A 136 25.74 11.37 12.47
C ASN A 136 24.22 11.53 12.24
N GLU A 137 23.76 12.77 12.12
CA GLU A 137 22.55 13.01 11.34
C GLU A 137 22.89 12.78 9.85
N PRO A 138 22.06 12.06 9.08
CA PRO A 138 22.29 11.92 7.65
C PRO A 138 22.17 13.29 6.98
N LYS A 139 23.32 13.90 6.69
CA LYS A 139 23.40 15.12 5.89
C LYS A 139 23.55 14.74 4.41
N PRO A 140 22.72 15.29 3.50
CA PRO A 140 22.88 15.05 2.07
C PRO A 140 24.28 15.45 1.58
N ALA A 141 24.88 14.62 0.73
CA ALA A 141 26.16 14.91 0.12
C ALA A 141 26.10 16.22 -0.69
N ALA A 142 27.06 17.11 -0.47
CA ALA A 142 27.07 18.42 -1.12
C ALA A 142 27.29 18.30 -2.65
N LYS A 143 26.49 19.06 -3.41
CA LYS A 143 26.59 19.36 -4.85
C LYS A 143 25.88 18.44 -5.86
N LYS A 144 24.65 17.97 -5.56
CA LYS A 144 23.66 17.58 -6.60
C LYS A 144 22.30 18.20 -6.28
N PRO A 145 21.51 18.63 -7.29
CA PRO A 145 20.20 19.22 -7.02
C PRO A 145 19.28 18.17 -6.40
N VAL A 146 18.76 18.52 -5.24
CA VAL A 146 17.72 17.80 -4.49
C VAL A 146 16.36 18.26 -5.00
N ASP A 147 15.44 17.32 -5.20
CA ASP A 147 14.01 17.66 -5.31
C ASP A 147 13.48 18.01 -3.91
N THR A 148 12.26 18.55 -3.81
CA THR A 148 11.63 19.10 -2.59
C THR A 148 11.57 18.16 -1.38
N THR A 149 11.99 16.90 -1.53
CA THR A 149 12.02 15.84 -0.51
C THR A 149 13.41 15.54 0.08
N GLY A 150 14.51 16.09 -0.46
CA GLY A 150 15.84 15.95 0.15
C GLY A 150 16.54 14.59 -0.01
N VAL A 151 16.03 13.68 -0.86
CA VAL A 151 16.59 12.34 -1.12
C VAL A 151 17.27 12.28 -2.49
N SER A 152 18.44 11.64 -2.58
CA SER A 152 19.13 11.37 -3.85
C SER A 152 18.40 10.32 -4.67
N LYS A 153 18.11 10.59 -5.95
CA LYS A 153 17.66 9.59 -6.93
C LYS A 153 18.67 8.45 -7.04
N GLN A 154 18.48 7.38 -6.27
CA GLN A 154 18.93 6.06 -6.64
C GLN A 154 17.85 5.52 -7.57
N ALA A 155 18.21 5.31 -8.83
CA ALA A 155 17.31 4.75 -9.81
C ALA A 155 17.09 3.28 -9.48
N ASP A 156 16.01 2.99 -8.76
CA ASP A 156 15.29 1.74 -8.97
C ASP A 156 14.34 1.97 -10.14
N THR A 157 14.62 1.26 -11.22
CA THR A 157 13.75 1.15 -12.38
C THR A 157 12.59 0.24 -12.03
N ASP A 158 11.60 0.77 -11.32
CA ASP A 158 10.22 0.30 -11.42
C ASP A 158 9.30 1.48 -11.10
N LYS A 159 8.60 1.93 -12.15
CA LYS A 159 7.69 3.07 -12.09
C LYS A 159 6.30 2.59 -11.62
N PRO A 160 5.57 3.41 -10.85
CA PRO A 160 4.52 3.01 -9.94
C PRO A 160 3.11 3.19 -10.53
N ILE A 161 2.13 2.54 -9.90
CA ILE A 161 0.72 2.93 -9.96
C ILE A 161 0.22 2.93 -8.52
N ALA A 162 -0.18 4.11 -8.05
CA ALA A 162 -0.76 4.30 -6.73
C ALA A 162 -2.09 5.08 -6.86
N LYS A 163 -2.95 4.90 -5.85
CA LYS A 163 -3.75 5.92 -5.11
C LYS A 163 -5.29 5.68 -5.11
N PRO A 164 -6.05 6.05 -4.05
CA PRO A 164 -5.84 5.97 -2.59
C PRO A 164 -7.02 5.29 -1.82
N GLU A 165 -6.79 4.80 -0.59
CA GLU A 165 -7.86 4.36 0.33
C GLU A 165 -8.62 5.50 1.06
N ALA A 166 -9.88 5.18 1.38
CA ALA A 166 -10.90 6.00 2.02
C ALA A 166 -10.84 5.97 3.56
N VAL A 167 -11.35 7.04 4.19
CA VAL A 167 -11.59 7.13 5.63
C VAL A 167 -13.02 6.68 5.96
N ALA A 168 -13.18 5.85 6.98
CA ALA A 168 -14.46 5.36 7.49
C ALA A 168 -15.24 6.41 8.33
N LYS A 169 -16.59 6.42 8.20
CA LYS A 169 -17.59 6.06 9.25
C LYS A 169 -18.95 6.78 9.04
N GLY A 170 -20.00 5.98 8.82
CA GLY A 170 -21.41 6.17 9.21
C GLY A 170 -22.14 7.50 8.94
N ALA A 171 -22.97 7.53 7.90
CA ALA A 171 -24.28 8.20 7.81
C ALA A 171 -25.00 7.66 6.56
N ASP A 172 -26.34 7.64 6.53
CA ASP A 172 -27.14 7.12 5.41
C ASP A 172 -26.63 7.57 4.02
N LEU A 173 -26.26 6.63 3.14
CA LEU A 173 -25.80 6.95 1.79
C LEU A 173 -26.68 6.25 0.74
N VAL A 174 -27.42 7.09 0.04
CA VAL A 174 -28.04 6.82 -1.27
C VAL A 174 -27.00 6.18 -2.19
N GLU A 175 -27.37 5.09 -2.87
CA GLU A 175 -26.53 4.42 -3.87
C GLU A 175 -26.02 5.44 -4.90
N THR A 176 -24.72 5.77 -4.87
CA THR A 176 -24.09 6.69 -5.83
C THR A 176 -23.79 5.94 -7.14
N ALA A 177 -24.84 5.63 -7.90
CA ALA A 177 -24.70 5.15 -9.27
C ALA A 177 -24.31 6.33 -10.18
N PRO A 178 -23.32 6.16 -11.09
CA PRO A 178 -22.94 7.22 -12.02
C PRO A 178 -24.08 7.59 -12.96
N GLU A 179 -24.01 8.80 -13.54
CA GLU A 179 -25.00 9.28 -14.50
C GLU A 179 -24.94 8.45 -15.80
N MET A 180 -25.76 7.40 -15.84
CA MET A 180 -25.96 6.56 -17.02
C MET A 180 -26.98 7.20 -17.94
N LEU A 181 -26.57 7.46 -19.18
CA LEU A 181 -27.47 8.00 -20.19
C LEU A 181 -28.37 6.87 -20.72
N LYS A 182 -29.59 7.20 -21.14
CA LYS A 182 -30.49 6.24 -21.82
C LYS A 182 -30.21 6.15 -23.33
N THR A 183 -29.55 7.15 -23.88
CA THR A 183 -29.17 7.28 -25.30
C THR A 183 -27.90 8.12 -25.41
N ALA A 184 -27.04 7.82 -26.38
CA ALA A 184 -25.83 8.61 -26.62
C ALA A 184 -26.17 10.09 -26.90
N ARG A 185 -25.56 11.00 -26.15
CA ARG A 185 -25.74 12.44 -26.34
C ARG A 185 -24.81 12.94 -27.46
N GLY A 186 -25.25 12.92 -28.71
CA GLY A 186 -24.44 13.32 -29.86
C GLY A 186 -23.67 12.15 -30.49
N THR A 187 -22.53 12.44 -31.14
CA THR A 187 -21.69 11.39 -31.77
C THR A 187 -20.94 10.63 -30.66
N PRO A 188 -21.13 9.30 -30.52
CA PRO A 188 -20.41 8.50 -29.54
C PRO A 188 -18.89 8.55 -29.74
N ASP A 189 -18.14 8.58 -28.64
CA ASP A 189 -16.69 8.50 -28.68
C ASP A 189 -16.22 7.05 -28.89
N ASP A 190 -15.04 6.86 -29.47
CA ASP A 190 -14.46 5.53 -29.68
C ASP A 190 -13.78 5.04 -28.39
N LEU A 191 -14.52 4.34 -27.53
CA LEU A 191 -14.01 3.90 -26.23
C LEU A 191 -12.84 2.91 -26.36
N LYS A 192 -12.65 2.27 -27.53
CA LYS A 192 -11.51 1.37 -27.78
C LYS A 192 -10.16 2.09 -27.80
N LYS A 193 -10.15 3.44 -27.86
CA LYS A 193 -8.92 4.22 -27.69
C LYS A 193 -8.37 4.18 -26.26
N ILE A 194 -9.19 3.83 -25.27
CA ILE A 194 -8.75 3.60 -23.90
C ILE A 194 -8.09 2.22 -23.83
N LYS A 195 -6.83 2.18 -23.38
CA LYS A 195 -6.07 0.94 -23.23
C LYS A 195 -6.81 0.00 -22.25
N GLY A 196 -7.14 -1.19 -22.72
CA GLY A 196 -7.88 -2.20 -21.95
C GLY A 196 -9.37 -2.28 -22.28
N VAL A 197 -9.92 -1.31 -23.02
CA VAL A 197 -11.27 -1.36 -23.59
C VAL A 197 -11.23 -2.03 -24.97
N GLY A 198 -11.69 -3.27 -25.05
CA GLY A 198 -11.87 -3.97 -26.33
C GLY A 198 -13.29 -3.79 -26.89
N PRO A 199 -13.55 -4.20 -28.15
CA PRO A 199 -14.87 -4.06 -28.79
C PRO A 199 -16.02 -4.70 -28.00
N LYS A 200 -15.74 -5.82 -27.30
CA LYS A 200 -16.73 -6.47 -26.42
C LYS A 200 -17.05 -5.65 -25.18
N LEU A 201 -16.06 -4.92 -24.65
CA LEU A 201 -16.20 -4.13 -23.42
C LEU A 201 -16.86 -2.78 -23.71
N GLU A 202 -16.53 -2.17 -24.85
CA GLU A 202 -17.26 -1.02 -25.40
C GLU A 202 -18.74 -1.34 -25.57
N GLY A 203 -19.10 -2.52 -26.09
CA GLY A 203 -20.49 -2.96 -26.19
C GLY A 203 -21.22 -3.00 -24.83
N VAL A 204 -20.57 -3.54 -23.80
CA VAL A 204 -21.13 -3.61 -22.43
C VAL A 204 -21.25 -2.22 -21.80
N LEU A 205 -20.27 -1.33 -22.02
CA LEU A 205 -20.33 0.06 -21.54
C LEU A 205 -21.45 0.84 -22.22
N ASN A 206 -21.65 0.64 -23.53
CA ASN A 206 -22.74 1.23 -24.27
C ASN A 206 -24.11 0.72 -23.78
N GLU A 207 -24.25 -0.58 -23.49
CA GLU A 207 -25.47 -1.15 -22.88
C GLU A 207 -25.74 -0.58 -21.49
N LEU A 208 -24.68 -0.28 -20.73
CA LEU A 208 -24.74 0.34 -19.41
C LEU A 208 -25.07 1.84 -19.46
N GLY A 209 -24.97 2.50 -20.62
CA GLY A 209 -25.28 3.92 -20.77
C GLY A 209 -24.07 4.85 -20.88
N VAL A 210 -22.89 4.31 -21.18
CA VAL A 210 -21.61 5.03 -21.27
C VAL A 210 -21.16 5.04 -22.72
N TRP A 211 -21.19 6.22 -23.35
CA TRP A 211 -20.84 6.40 -24.76
C TRP A 211 -19.75 7.43 -25.01
N HIS A 212 -19.37 8.22 -24.00
CA HIS A 212 -18.47 9.36 -24.15
C HIS A 212 -17.32 9.35 -23.15
N TYR A 213 -16.17 9.91 -23.54
CA TYR A 213 -14.98 9.97 -22.67
C TYR A 213 -15.22 10.83 -21.42
N TRP A 214 -15.98 11.92 -21.54
CA TRP A 214 -16.27 12.79 -20.40
C TRP A 214 -17.07 12.09 -19.30
N GLN A 215 -17.89 11.08 -19.63
CA GLN A 215 -18.62 10.29 -18.63
C GLN A 215 -17.65 9.47 -17.78
N ILE A 216 -16.65 8.85 -18.42
CA ILE A 216 -15.62 8.05 -17.75
C ILE A 216 -14.65 8.95 -16.98
N ALA A 217 -14.30 10.11 -17.55
CA ALA A 217 -13.43 11.09 -16.90
C ALA A 217 -14.05 11.70 -15.63
N GLY A 218 -15.39 11.72 -15.56
CA GLY A 218 -16.14 12.23 -14.40
C GLY A 218 -16.31 11.23 -13.26
N TRP A 219 -15.91 9.96 -13.42
CA TRP A 219 -16.13 8.95 -12.39
C TRP A 219 -15.28 9.21 -11.14
N SER A 220 -15.98 9.24 -10.00
CA SER A 220 -15.39 9.15 -8.66
C SER A 220 -14.97 7.71 -8.34
N ALA A 221 -14.16 7.54 -7.30
CA ALA A 221 -13.72 6.22 -6.84
C ALA A 221 -14.89 5.27 -6.55
N ALA A 222 -15.96 5.78 -5.93
CA ALA A 222 -17.17 5.00 -5.66
C ALA A 222 -17.92 4.58 -6.93
N GLU A 223 -17.95 5.43 -7.96
CA GLU A 223 -18.58 5.11 -9.25
C GLU A 223 -17.73 4.13 -10.05
N ILE A 224 -16.41 4.22 -9.99
CA ILE A 224 -15.49 3.23 -10.57
C ILE A 224 -15.79 1.85 -9.97
N GLU A 225 -15.84 1.74 -8.64
CA GLU A 225 -16.16 0.48 -7.96
C GLU A 225 -17.56 -0.04 -8.34
N TRP A 226 -18.54 0.86 -8.43
CA TRP A 226 -19.90 0.52 -8.83
C TRP A 226 -19.94 -0.08 -10.24
N VAL A 227 -19.26 0.56 -11.22
CA VAL A 227 -19.21 0.08 -12.61
C VAL A 227 -18.38 -1.20 -12.70
N ASP A 228 -17.22 -1.24 -12.04
CA ASP A 228 -16.34 -2.40 -12.02
C ASP A 228 -17.03 -3.66 -11.47
N ALA A 229 -17.88 -3.51 -10.45
CA ALA A 229 -18.70 -4.60 -9.91
C ALA A 229 -19.75 -5.14 -10.91
N ARG A 230 -20.21 -4.33 -11.86
CA ARG A 230 -21.15 -4.74 -12.94
C ARG A 230 -20.42 -5.29 -14.18
N LEU A 231 -19.11 -5.13 -14.28
CA LEU A 231 -18.32 -5.70 -15.37
C LEU A 231 -17.87 -7.13 -15.04
N LYS A 232 -17.82 -7.99 -16.08
CA LYS A 232 -17.26 -9.35 -15.95
C LYS A 232 -15.75 -9.36 -15.69
N PHE A 233 -15.07 -8.24 -15.95
CA PHE A 233 -13.62 -8.10 -15.82
C PHE A 233 -13.30 -7.00 -14.81
N LYS A 234 -13.24 -7.41 -13.54
CA LYS A 234 -13.01 -6.53 -12.40
C LYS A 234 -11.56 -6.02 -12.35
N GLY A 235 -11.37 -4.86 -11.74
CA GLY A 235 -10.11 -4.17 -11.47
C GLY A 235 -9.48 -3.47 -12.68
N ARG A 236 -10.06 -3.56 -13.88
CA ARG A 236 -9.41 -3.02 -15.10
C ARG A 236 -9.53 -1.51 -15.22
N ILE A 237 -10.64 -0.93 -14.75
CA ILE A 237 -10.88 0.52 -14.84
C ILE A 237 -9.79 1.29 -14.09
N ALA A 238 -9.45 0.84 -12.87
CA ALA A 238 -8.40 1.42 -12.05
C ALA A 238 -6.99 1.02 -12.52
N ARG A 239 -6.73 -0.27 -12.75
CA ARG A 239 -5.40 -0.78 -13.15
C ARG A 239 -4.93 -0.19 -14.46
N ASP A 240 -5.83 -0.11 -15.44
CA ASP A 240 -5.50 0.43 -16.76
C ASP A 240 -5.67 1.97 -16.78
N GLY A 241 -6.10 2.61 -15.69
CA GLY A 241 -6.15 4.07 -15.57
C GLY A 241 -7.15 4.73 -16.54
N TRP A 242 -8.36 4.19 -16.66
CA TRP A 242 -9.33 4.62 -17.67
C TRP A 242 -9.78 6.08 -17.49
N VAL A 243 -9.94 6.54 -16.25
CA VAL A 243 -10.39 7.92 -15.96
C VAL A 243 -9.36 8.94 -16.45
N GLU A 244 -8.07 8.70 -16.20
CA GLU A 244 -7.00 9.58 -16.66
C GLU A 244 -6.89 9.57 -18.20
N GLN A 245 -6.97 8.40 -18.82
CA GLN A 245 -6.96 8.28 -20.29
C GLN A 245 -8.18 8.94 -20.93
N ALA A 246 -9.36 8.76 -20.38
CA ALA A 246 -10.59 9.37 -20.87
C ALA A 246 -10.55 10.89 -20.70
N SER A 247 -9.97 11.40 -19.61
CA SER A 247 -9.76 12.84 -19.41
C SER A 247 -8.86 13.43 -20.50
N ASN A 248 -7.74 12.77 -20.80
CA ASN A 248 -6.83 13.20 -21.87
C ASN A 248 -7.50 13.12 -23.26
N LEU A 249 -8.23 12.04 -23.55
CA LEU A 249 -8.94 11.87 -24.83
C LEU A 249 -10.12 12.84 -24.99
N ALA A 250 -10.79 13.22 -23.91
CA ALA A 250 -11.81 14.26 -23.91
C ALA A 250 -11.20 15.62 -24.22
N ALA A 251 -10.06 15.96 -23.61
CA ALA A 251 -9.34 17.20 -23.89
C ALA A 251 -8.80 17.26 -25.33
N ASP A 252 -8.27 16.15 -25.84
CA ASP A 252 -7.78 16.05 -27.22
C ASP A 252 -8.93 16.09 -28.25
N GLY A 253 -10.09 15.52 -27.92
CA GLY A 253 -11.29 15.57 -28.76
C GLY A 253 -11.92 16.95 -28.83
N GLU A 254 -11.83 17.76 -27.76
CA GLU A 254 -12.22 19.17 -27.75
C GLU A 254 -11.27 20.02 -28.62
N ALA A 255 -9.96 19.73 -28.55
CA ALA A 255 -8.94 20.41 -29.35
C ALA A 255 -9.06 20.12 -30.86
N ASP A 256 -9.36 18.87 -31.27
CA ASP A 256 -9.60 18.50 -32.68
C ASP A 256 -10.91 19.10 -33.22
N LYS A 257 -11.97 19.21 -32.40
CA LYS A 257 -13.23 19.88 -32.78
C LYS A 257 -13.07 21.41 -32.92
N SER A 258 -12.21 22.02 -32.11
CA SER A 258 -11.90 23.46 -32.19
C SER A 258 -10.99 23.83 -33.37
N GLN A 259 -10.20 22.90 -33.91
CA GLN A 259 -9.36 23.13 -35.10
C GLN A 259 -10.07 22.82 -36.43
N ARG A 260 -11.25 22.19 -36.38
CA ARG A 260 -12.09 21.87 -37.53
C ARG A 260 -13.38 22.69 -37.62
N SER A 261 -13.55 23.70 -36.76
CA SER A 261 -14.63 24.70 -36.84
C SER A 261 -14.16 25.98 -37.52
#